data_AF-A0A7D8AJF4-F1
#
_entry.id   AF-A0A7D8AJF4-F1
#
_cell.length_a   1.000
_cell.length_b   1.000
_cell.length_c   1.000
_cell.angle_alpha   90.00
_cell.angle_beta   90.00
_cell.angle_gamma   90.00
#
_symmetry.space_group_name_H-M   'P 1'
#
loop_
_entity.id
_entity.type
_entity.pdbx_description
1 polymer ?
#
loop_
_entity_poly.entity_id
_entity_poly.type
_entity_poly.pdbx_seq_one_letter_code
_entity_poly.pdbx_strand_id
1 'polypeptide(L)'
;MDVLLDRARLRDARDTLKTAKSDFDDAASINDALEDAIGNPQGKSKLRDRVGWFEANWSGNRDDLKESIENVYKRLDGIIDGWDEWEAEASASLEGKEGSS
;
A
#
# COMPACT_ATOMS: atom_id res chain seq x y z
N MET A 1 9.40 9.60 -24.98
CA MET A 1 8.43 9.46 -23.88
C MET A 1 8.81 10.49 -22.84
N ASP A 2 7.82 11.26 -22.39
CA ASP A 2 7.98 12.45 -21.56
C ASP A 2 8.23 12.06 -20.10
N VAL A 3 9.41 12.41 -19.57
CA VAL A 3 9.87 12.04 -18.22
C VAL A 3 8.91 12.54 -17.14
N LEU A 4 8.19 13.64 -17.39
CA LEU A 4 7.18 14.15 -16.45
C LEU A 4 5.92 13.27 -16.43
N LEU A 5 5.48 12.75 -17.59
CA LEU A 5 4.40 11.77 -17.65
C LEU A 5 4.76 10.47 -16.92
N ASP A 6 6.03 10.07 -16.95
CA ASP A 6 6.50 8.89 -16.23
C ASP A 6 6.56 9.12 -14.71
N ARG A 7 6.92 10.32 -14.24
CA ARG A 7 6.88 10.67 -12.80
C ARG A 7 5.47 10.69 -12.23
N ALA A 8 4.51 11.27 -12.94
CA ALA A 8 3.12 11.30 -12.51
C ALA A 8 2.58 9.87 -12.33
N ARG A 9 2.93 8.96 -13.25
CA ARG A 9 2.57 7.53 -13.16
C ARG A 9 3.24 6.82 -11.99
N LEU A 10 4.51 7.14 -11.68
CA LEU A 10 5.19 6.56 -10.51
C LEU A 10 4.51 6.98 -9.21
N ARG A 11 4.11 8.25 -9.09
CA ARG A 11 3.36 8.74 -7.91
C ARG A 11 2.00 8.05 -7.78
N ASP A 12 1.25 7.95 -8.87
CA ASP A 12 -0.04 7.27 -8.90
C ASP A 12 0.08 5.79 -8.51
N ALA A 13 1.09 5.09 -9.04
CA ALA A 13 1.38 3.71 -8.66
C ALA A 13 1.74 3.57 -7.17
N ARG A 14 2.58 4.48 -6.63
CA ARG A 14 2.91 4.50 -5.20
C ARG A 14 1.67 4.70 -4.34
N ASP A 15 0.81 5.65 -4.69
CA ASP A 15 -0.39 5.97 -3.90
C ASP A 15 -1.42 4.83 -3.97
N THR A 16 -1.51 4.16 -5.12
CA THR A 16 -2.29 2.93 -5.29
C THR A 16 -1.77 1.80 -4.39
N LEU A 17 -0.46 1.59 -4.33
CA LEU A 17 0.14 0.57 -3.44
C LEU A 17 -0.08 0.90 -1.95
N LYS A 18 -0.03 2.18 -1.59
CA LYS A 18 -0.35 2.63 -0.23
C LYS A 18 -1.80 2.31 0.13
N THR A 19 -2.73 2.51 -0.79
CA THR A 19 -4.15 2.19 -0.62
C THR A 19 -4.34 0.68 -0.50
N ALA A 20 -3.75 -0.10 -1.41
CA ALA A 20 -3.82 -1.56 -1.38
C ALA A 20 -3.30 -2.13 -0.05
N LYS A 21 -2.22 -1.58 0.51
CA LYS A 21 -1.72 -1.97 1.84
C LYS A 21 -2.78 -1.78 2.93
N SER A 22 -3.50 -0.65 2.91
CA SER A 22 -4.59 -0.38 3.85
C SER A 22 -5.74 -1.36 3.67
N ASP A 23 -6.14 -1.63 2.43
CA ASP A 23 -7.24 -2.57 2.13
C ASP A 23 -6.93 -3.98 2.62
N PHE A 24 -5.67 -4.42 2.52
CA PHE A 24 -5.23 -5.70 3.09
C PHE A 24 -5.28 -5.69 4.63
N ASP A 25 -4.96 -4.58 5.29
CA ASP A 25 -5.08 -4.47 6.75
C ASP A 25 -6.55 -4.56 7.21
N ASP A 26 -7.45 -3.90 6.48
CA ASP A 26 -8.88 -3.90 6.79
C ASP A 26 -9.55 -5.25 6.49
N ALA A 27 -9.02 -6.03 5.55
CA ALA A 27 -9.57 -7.33 5.17
C ALA A 27 -9.60 -8.34 6.32
N ALA A 28 -8.67 -8.25 7.28
CA ALA A 28 -8.68 -9.08 8.49
C ALA A 28 -9.92 -8.76 9.35
N SER A 29 -10.20 -7.48 9.57
CA SER A 29 -11.33 -7.02 10.38
C SER A 29 -12.69 -7.38 9.75
N ILE A 30 -12.77 -7.43 8.42
CA ILE A 30 -13.97 -7.89 7.71
C ILE A 30 -14.28 -9.36 8.05
N ASN A 31 -13.25 -10.19 8.19
CA ASN A 31 -13.44 -11.61 8.49
C ASN A 31 -13.92 -11.83 9.93
N ASP A 32 -13.32 -11.12 10.89
CA ASP A 32 -13.77 -11.12 12.28
C ASP A 32 -15.24 -10.69 12.38
N ALA A 33 -15.60 -9.59 11.72
CA ALA A 33 -16.98 -9.09 11.68
C ALA A 33 -17.95 -10.10 11.03
N LEU A 34 -17.51 -10.82 10.00
CA LEU A 34 -18.31 -11.87 9.36
C LEU A 34 -18.51 -13.07 10.29
N GLU A 35 -17.46 -13.52 10.97
CA GLU A 35 -17.53 -14.61 11.95
C GLU A 35 -18.54 -14.29 13.07
N ASP A 36 -18.45 -13.08 13.62
CA ASP A 36 -19.35 -12.57 14.65
C ASP A 36 -20.81 -12.47 14.16
N ALA A 37 -21.01 -11.95 12.94
CA ALA A 37 -22.33 -11.82 12.34
C ALA A 37 -23.00 -13.18 12.09
N ILE A 38 -22.22 -14.22 11.78
CA ILE A 38 -22.74 -15.59 11.64
C ILE A 38 -23.15 -16.15 12.99
N GLY A 39 -22.31 -15.99 14.03
CA GLY A 39 -22.59 -16.47 15.38
C GLY A 39 -22.85 -17.98 15.46
N ASN A 40 -23.82 -18.38 16.30
CA ASN A 40 -24.16 -19.79 16.52
C ASN A 40 -25.69 -20.05 16.52
N PRO A 41 -26.38 -19.79 15.40
CA PRO A 41 -27.83 -19.86 15.32
C PRO A 41 -28.30 -21.30 15.58
N GLN A 42 -29.22 -21.45 16.55
CA GLN A 42 -29.74 -22.77 16.96
C GLN A 42 -28.63 -23.77 17.35
N GLY A 43 -27.49 -23.29 17.86
CA GLY A 43 -26.34 -24.13 18.20
C GLY A 43 -25.57 -24.69 17.00
N LYS A 44 -25.80 -24.17 15.79
CA LYS A 44 -25.06 -24.58 14.58
C LYS A 44 -23.86 -23.65 14.34
N SER A 45 -22.66 -24.13 14.61
CA SER A 45 -21.40 -23.38 14.44
C SER A 45 -20.68 -23.61 13.11
N LYS A 46 -21.08 -24.62 12.31
CA LYS A 46 -20.31 -25.07 11.14
C LYS A 46 -19.93 -23.96 10.15
N LEU A 47 -20.82 -22.99 9.92
CA LEU A 47 -20.54 -21.88 9.01
C LEU A 47 -19.53 -20.91 9.62
N ARG A 48 -19.70 -20.56 10.91
CA ARG A 48 -18.77 -19.72 11.67
C ARG A 48 -17.38 -20.34 11.70
N ASP A 49 -17.30 -21.62 12.06
CA ASP A 49 -16.03 -22.36 12.16
C ASP A 49 -15.32 -22.44 10.81
N ARG A 50 -16.07 -22.51 9.70
CA ARG A 50 -15.50 -22.50 8.34
C ARG A 50 -14.91 -21.14 7.97
N VAL A 51 -15.52 -20.05 8.42
CA VAL A 51 -15.03 -18.67 8.23
C VAL A 51 -13.77 -18.43 9.05
N GLY A 52 -13.77 -18.79 10.34
CA GLY A 52 -12.55 -18.72 11.17
C GLY A 52 -11.41 -19.60 10.65
N TRP A 53 -11.71 -20.81 10.14
CA TRP A 53 -10.71 -21.63 9.48
C TRP A 53 -10.15 -20.98 8.21
N PHE A 54 -11.00 -20.31 7.41
CA PHE A 54 -10.53 -19.59 6.22
C PHE A 54 -9.57 -18.48 6.62
N GLU A 55 -9.92 -17.67 7.63
CA GLU A 55 -9.03 -16.59 8.12
C GLU A 55 -7.67 -17.13 8.56
N ALA A 56 -7.68 -18.17 9.39
CA ALA A 56 -6.47 -18.77 9.92
C ALA A 56 -5.52 -19.25 8.81
N ASN A 57 -6.05 -19.83 7.73
CA ASN A 57 -5.23 -20.30 6.60
C ASN A 57 -4.88 -19.20 5.60
N TRP A 58 -5.68 -18.14 5.52
CA TRP A 58 -5.46 -17.03 4.59
C TRP A 58 -4.48 -15.99 5.14
N SER A 59 -4.44 -15.80 6.45
CA SER A 59 -3.63 -14.78 7.13
C SER A 59 -2.16 -14.75 6.66
N GLY A 60 -1.51 -15.91 6.53
CA GLY A 60 -0.13 -16.00 6.04
C GLY A 60 0.04 -15.48 4.61
N ASN A 61 -0.85 -15.88 3.68
CA ASN A 61 -0.81 -15.38 2.31
C ASN A 61 -1.05 -13.86 2.24
N ARG A 62 -1.93 -13.35 3.11
CA ARG A 62 -2.20 -11.91 3.21
C ARG A 62 -0.96 -11.16 3.69
N ASP A 63 -0.27 -11.67 4.70
CA ASP A 63 0.94 -11.05 5.24
C ASP A 63 2.07 -11.04 4.18
N ASP A 64 2.26 -12.14 3.44
CA ASP A 64 3.23 -12.21 2.35
C ASP A 64 2.95 -11.20 1.22
N LEU A 65 1.66 -11.04 0.85
CA LEU A 65 1.23 -10.04 -0.13
C LEU A 65 1.45 -8.62 0.37
N LYS A 66 1.14 -8.35 1.65
CA LYS A 66 1.35 -7.06 2.28
C LYS A 66 2.83 -6.68 2.30
N GLU A 67 3.72 -7.61 2.65
CA GLU A 67 5.15 -7.40 2.62
C GLU A 67 5.65 -7.10 1.19
N SER A 68 5.15 -7.86 0.21
CA SER A 68 5.50 -7.65 -1.21
C SER A 68 5.09 -6.25 -1.68
N ILE A 69 3.87 -5.81 -1.36
CA ILE A 69 3.36 -4.47 -1.66
C ILE A 69 4.22 -3.40 -0.98
N GLU A 70 4.53 -3.58 0.30
CA GLU A 70 5.37 -2.64 1.06
C GLU A 70 6.77 -2.50 0.46
N ASN A 71 7.36 -3.61 0.03
CA ASN A 71 8.68 -3.61 -0.61
C ASN A 71 8.70 -2.84 -1.93
N VAL A 72 7.66 -3.00 -2.75
CA VAL A 72 7.53 -2.23 -4.01
C VAL A 72 7.24 -0.76 -3.72
N TYR A 73 6.33 -0.47 -2.78
CA TYR A 73 6.02 0.89 -2.33
C TYR A 73 7.30 1.63 -1.91
N LYS A 74 8.12 1.04 -1.02
CA LYS A 74 9.35 1.68 -0.51
C LYS A 74 10.34 1.99 -1.62
N ARG A 75 10.46 1.11 -2.61
CA ARG A 75 11.35 1.33 -3.77
C ARG A 75 10.86 2.50 -4.63
N LEU A 76 9.56 2.57 -4.91
CA LEU A 76 8.97 3.66 -5.68
C LEU A 76 9.06 4.99 -4.93
N ASP A 77 8.77 4.99 -3.62
CA ASP A 77 8.88 6.16 -2.76
C ASP A 77 10.31 6.71 -2.77
N GLY A 78 11.32 5.85 -2.56
CA GLY A 78 12.72 6.27 -2.61
C GLY A 78 13.18 6.78 -3.98
N ILE A 79 12.65 6.24 -5.09
CA ILE A 79 12.91 6.80 -6.43
C ILE A 79 12.32 8.21 -6.52
N ILE A 80 11.05 8.39 -6.13
CA ILE A 80 10.36 9.68 -6.18
C ILE A 80 11.08 10.72 -5.32
N ASP A 81 11.45 10.35 -4.09
CA ASP A 81 12.15 11.22 -3.15
C ASP A 81 13.50 11.69 -3.72
N GLY A 82 14.29 10.77 -4.31
CA GLY A 82 15.57 11.13 -4.92
C GLY A 82 15.43 12.07 -6.11
N TRP A 83 14.33 11.95 -6.88
CA TRP A 83 14.03 12.92 -7.95
C TRP A 83 13.64 14.28 -7.40
N ASP A 84 12.81 14.31 -6.36
CA ASP A 84 12.34 15.56 -5.77
C ASP A 84 13.49 16.33 -5.07
N GLU A 85 14.41 15.61 -4.42
CA GLU A 85 15.65 16.15 -3.86
C GLU A 85 16.53 16.75 -4.96
N TRP A 86 16.77 15.99 -6.03
CA TRP A 86 17.55 16.48 -7.18
C TRP A 86 16.94 17.73 -7.82
N GLU A 87 15.61 17.78 -8.01
CA GLU A 87 14.94 18.96 -8.56
C GLU A 87 15.07 20.18 -7.65
N ALA A 88 14.98 20.00 -6.34
CA ALA A 88 15.16 21.08 -5.37
C ALA A 88 16.60 21.64 -5.41
N GLU A 89 17.60 20.75 -5.43
CA GLU A 89 19.01 21.14 -5.52
C GLU A 89 19.35 21.85 -6.83
N ALA A 90 18.84 21.34 -7.95
CA ALA A 90 19.03 21.95 -9.27
C ALA A 90 18.39 23.34 -9.34
N SER A 91 17.17 23.50 -8.82
CA SER A 91 16.46 24.78 -8.80
C SER A 91 17.21 25.81 -7.95
N ALA A 92 17.62 25.44 -6.73
CA ALA A 92 18.41 26.30 -5.86
C ALA A 92 19.75 26.72 -6.51
N SER A 93 20.40 25.81 -7.24
CA SER A 93 21.66 26.08 -7.94
C SER A 93 21.48 27.05 -9.12
N LEU A 94 20.34 27.00 -9.81
CA LEU A 94 20.02 27.91 -10.91
C LEU A 94 19.69 29.32 -10.39
N GLU A 95 18.84 29.43 -9.36
CA GLU A 95 18.52 30.71 -8.71
C GLU A 95 19.76 31.38 -8.11
N GLY A 96 20.64 30.60 -7.47
CA GLY A 96 21.91 31.10 -6.95
C GLY A 96 22.88 31.61 -8.02
N LYS A 97 22.77 31.10 -9.27
CA LYS A 97 23.56 31.57 -10.41
C LYS A 97 23.00 32.86 -11.02
N GLU A 98 21.68 33.03 -11.07
CA GLU A 98 21.04 34.25 -11.60
C GLU A 98 21.19 35.45 -10.66
N GLY A 99 21.26 35.24 -9.34
CA GLY A 99 21.51 36.31 -8.36
C GLY A 99 22.95 36.82 -8.27
N SER A 100 23.89 36.21 -9.01
CA SER A 100 25.32 36.56 -9.00
C SER A 100 25.80 37.24 -10.29
N SER A 101 24.89 37.67 -11.17
CA SER A 101 25.19 38.48 -12.38
C SER A 101 24.70 39.92 -12.27
#